data_AF-A0A1H9I6J9-F1
#
_entry.id   AF-A0A1H9I6J9-F1
#
_cell.length_a   1.000
_cell.length_b   1.000
_cell.length_c   1.000
_cell.angle_alpha   90.00
_cell.angle_beta   90.00
_cell.angle_gamma   90.00
#
_symmetry.space_group_name_H-M   'P 1'
#
loop_
_entity.id
_entity.type
_entity.pdbx_description
1 polymer ?
#
loop_
_entity_poly.entity_id
_entity_poly.type
_entity_poly.pdbx_seq_one_letter_code
_entity_poly.pdbx_strand_id
1 'polypeptide(L)'
;MTLQGWLLIAAFTTITLALARPVGLWLFALYEGRRTFLHPLLGPVERGFYRFSGIDPTEDQGWRRYAVHMLIFNAALLLLTYALLRMQALLPLNPLGYGPVGEHLAFNTAISFTSNTNWQSYAGESTLSNLSQMLALTIHNFLSAATGIALAFALFRGFARRNATGIGNFWADITRVTLYLLLPLCIVLALFYIASGVPQTLAGSVDVTTLEGIRQTLALGPVASQEAIKMLGTNGGGFFNANSAHPFENPTALTNFVQMLSIFAIGTGLTYTFGKAVGNVRQGRAILAAMMILFLAGTTVTYWQEAAGNPVLHHLGVAGGNMEGKEARFGIAASSLFSVVTTAASCGAVNAMHDSFTALGGMIPLINIQLGEVVVGGVGAGIYGFLLFAILAVFVAGLMVGRTPEYVGKKIESREVKLAVLAIAVLPLIILGFTTIAAILPAGLAGPLNKGPHGFSEILYAFTSAVGNNGSAFAGLTANTPFYNGMLGVAMWIGRFFIIIPMLAIAGGLAAKRHTPEGAGSFPTTGPLWTGLLVGIVLVVGGLTFLPSLALGPIADHLAMIHGQLF
;
A
#
# COMPACT_ATOMS: atom_id res chain seq x y z
N MET A 1 -2.41 14.43 -24.31
CA MET A 1 -1.65 13.17 -24.09
C MET A 1 -0.69 12.95 -25.24
N THR A 2 0.49 12.40 -24.96
CA THR A 2 1.55 12.12 -25.95
C THR A 2 1.74 10.62 -26.20
N LEU A 3 2.25 10.26 -27.38
CA LEU A 3 2.63 8.88 -27.72
C LEU A 3 3.70 8.33 -26.77
N GLN A 4 4.68 9.16 -26.41
CA GLN A 4 5.75 8.78 -25.47
C GLN A 4 5.19 8.37 -24.10
N GLY A 5 4.20 9.09 -23.58
CA GLY A 5 3.54 8.72 -22.32
C GLY A 5 2.82 7.37 -22.41
N TRP A 6 2.17 7.08 -23.53
CA TRP A 6 1.54 5.77 -23.75
C TRP A 6 2.56 4.64 -23.90
N LEU A 7 3.69 4.89 -24.55
CA LEU A 7 4.80 3.92 -24.64
C LEU A 7 5.37 3.60 -23.24
N LEU A 8 5.50 4.60 -22.37
CA LEU A 8 5.90 4.39 -20.97
C LEU A 8 4.90 3.49 -20.22
N ILE A 9 3.60 3.79 -20.31
CA ILE A 9 2.54 3.00 -19.64
C ILE A 9 2.53 1.56 -20.18
N ALA A 10 2.68 1.38 -21.50
CA ALA A 10 2.73 0.07 -22.12
C ALA A 10 3.98 -0.72 -21.70
N ALA A 11 5.16 -0.07 -21.64
CA ALA A 11 6.40 -0.68 -21.19
C ALA A 11 6.31 -1.11 -19.72
N PHE A 12 5.84 -0.21 -18.84
CA PHE A 12 5.59 -0.52 -17.42
C PHE A 12 4.66 -1.71 -17.27
N THR A 13 3.50 -1.67 -17.93
CA THR A 13 2.48 -2.73 -17.86
C THR A 13 3.04 -4.07 -18.33
N THR A 14 3.76 -4.08 -19.45
CA THR A 14 4.33 -5.31 -20.03
C THR A 14 5.38 -5.92 -19.10
N ILE A 15 6.28 -5.11 -18.55
CA ILE A 15 7.33 -5.59 -17.63
C ILE A 15 6.70 -6.10 -16.33
N THR A 16 5.73 -5.39 -15.76
CA THR A 16 4.98 -5.83 -14.58
C THR A 16 4.33 -7.21 -14.81
N LEU A 17 3.64 -7.40 -15.94
CA LEU A 17 3.05 -8.70 -16.29
C LEU A 17 4.12 -9.80 -16.45
N ALA A 18 5.28 -9.46 -17.02
CA ALA A 18 6.40 -10.39 -17.16
C ALA A 18 7.01 -10.78 -15.81
N LEU A 19 7.03 -9.87 -14.81
CA LEU A 19 7.56 -10.12 -13.47
C LEU A 19 6.67 -11.05 -12.63
N ALA A 20 5.36 -11.11 -12.91
CA ALA A 20 4.42 -11.91 -12.11
C ALA A 20 4.83 -13.39 -11.97
N ARG A 21 5.33 -14.01 -13.05
CA ARG A 21 5.77 -15.41 -13.03
C ARG A 21 7.06 -15.64 -12.25
N PRO A 22 8.21 -15.00 -12.56
CA PRO A 22 9.47 -15.24 -11.84
C PRO A 22 9.36 -14.88 -10.35
N VAL A 23 8.76 -13.73 -10.02
CA VAL A 23 8.55 -13.32 -8.62
C VAL A 23 7.60 -14.30 -7.92
N GLY A 24 6.52 -14.70 -8.58
CA GLY A 24 5.58 -15.68 -8.02
C GLY A 24 6.18 -17.06 -7.78
N LEU A 25 7.10 -17.53 -8.64
CA LEU A 25 7.80 -18.79 -8.42
C LEU A 25 8.75 -18.74 -7.21
N TRP A 26 9.42 -17.60 -7.00
CA TRP A 26 10.27 -17.39 -5.83
C TRP A 26 9.45 -17.32 -4.54
N LEU A 27 8.38 -16.52 -4.53
CA LEU A 27 7.44 -16.43 -3.42
C LEU A 27 6.83 -17.80 -3.09
N PHE A 28 6.47 -18.58 -4.11
CA PHE A 28 5.97 -19.95 -3.91
C PHE A 28 7.02 -20.89 -3.30
N ALA A 29 8.31 -20.69 -3.60
CA ALA A 29 9.38 -21.45 -2.92
C ALA A 29 9.48 -21.11 -1.43
N LEU A 30 9.32 -19.85 -1.07
CA LEU A 30 9.30 -19.42 0.33
C LEU A 30 8.04 -19.91 1.06
N TYR A 31 6.89 -19.84 0.40
CA TYR A 31 5.61 -20.38 0.88
C TYR A 31 5.69 -21.86 1.27
N GLU A 32 6.42 -22.66 0.47
CA GLU A 32 6.66 -24.09 0.72
C GLU A 32 7.83 -24.36 1.69
N GLY A 33 8.61 -23.33 2.06
CA GLY A 33 9.83 -23.50 2.87
C GLY A 33 10.94 -24.28 2.14
N ARG A 34 11.01 -24.18 0.81
CA ARG A 34 12.06 -24.84 0.00
C ARG A 34 13.44 -24.22 0.28
N ARG A 35 14.46 -25.08 0.26
CA ARG A 35 15.86 -24.62 0.30
C ARG A 35 16.18 -23.79 -0.95
N THR A 36 16.78 -22.62 -0.75
CA THR A 36 17.20 -21.69 -1.80
C THR A 36 18.73 -21.57 -1.86
N PHE A 37 19.25 -20.94 -2.91
CA PHE A 37 20.68 -20.68 -3.06
C PHE A 37 21.24 -19.74 -1.98
N LEU A 38 20.38 -18.99 -1.27
CA LEU A 38 20.78 -18.10 -0.17
C LEU A 38 20.92 -18.82 1.17
N HIS A 39 20.39 -20.04 1.32
CA HIS A 39 20.42 -20.79 2.58
C HIS A 39 21.83 -21.10 3.11
N PRO A 40 22.88 -21.35 2.29
CA PRO A 40 24.23 -21.52 2.81
C PRO A 40 24.72 -20.30 3.61
N LEU A 41 24.33 -19.10 3.19
CA LEU A 41 24.73 -17.84 3.84
C LEU A 41 23.77 -17.44 4.97
N LEU A 42 22.47 -17.44 4.72
CA LEU A 42 21.46 -16.90 5.65
C LEU A 42 20.80 -17.96 6.55
N GLY A 43 20.95 -19.25 6.21
CA GLY A 43 20.40 -20.35 7.01
C GLY A 43 20.93 -20.43 8.45
N PRO A 44 22.23 -20.17 8.73
CA PRO A 44 22.72 -20.06 10.09
C PRO A 44 22.04 -18.94 10.89
N VAL A 45 21.77 -17.79 10.24
CA VAL A 45 21.08 -16.65 10.85
C VAL A 45 19.63 -17.02 11.15
N GLU A 46 18.91 -17.62 10.20
CA GLU A 46 17.54 -18.12 10.38
C GLU A 46 17.46 -19.11 11.57
N ARG A 47 18.34 -20.12 11.61
CA ARG A 47 18.36 -21.09 12.71
C ARG A 47 18.75 -20.46 14.04
N GLY A 48 19.61 -19.45 14.03
CA GLY A 48 19.96 -18.65 15.21
C GLY A 48 18.74 -17.98 15.81
N PHE A 49 17.97 -17.25 14.99
CA PHE A 49 16.71 -16.62 15.43
C PHE A 49 15.75 -17.62 16.04
N TYR A 50 15.49 -18.73 15.35
CA TYR A 50 14.60 -19.76 15.88
C TYR A 50 15.09 -20.33 17.20
N ARG A 51 16.39 -20.63 17.32
CA ARG A 51 16.97 -21.19 18.55
C ARG A 51 16.92 -20.21 19.73
N PHE A 52 17.29 -18.95 19.54
CA PHE A 52 17.30 -17.95 20.62
C PHE A 52 15.90 -17.51 21.04
N SER A 53 14.93 -17.57 20.13
CA SER A 53 13.53 -17.24 20.42
C SER A 53 12.69 -18.46 20.85
N GLY A 54 13.27 -19.67 20.89
CA GLY A 54 12.54 -20.89 21.24
C GLY A 54 11.44 -21.27 20.23
N ILE A 55 11.60 -20.88 18.96
CA ILE A 55 10.63 -21.08 17.90
C ILE A 55 10.95 -22.39 17.17
N ASP A 56 9.99 -23.30 17.11
CA ASP A 56 10.02 -24.41 16.16
C ASP A 56 9.37 -23.96 14.84
N PRO A 57 10.13 -23.83 13.74
CA PRO A 57 9.59 -23.40 12.45
C PRO A 57 8.74 -24.47 11.75
N THR A 58 8.73 -25.72 12.26
CA THR A 58 7.95 -26.84 11.70
C THR A 58 6.58 -26.99 12.35
N GLU A 59 6.36 -26.35 13.50
CA GLU A 59 5.07 -26.38 14.20
C GLU A 59 3.97 -25.72 13.36
N ASP A 60 2.87 -26.44 13.12
CA ASP A 60 1.72 -25.93 12.37
C ASP A 60 0.72 -25.24 13.30
N GLN A 61 0.45 -23.96 13.06
CA GLN A 61 -0.39 -23.12 13.91
C GLN A 61 -1.82 -23.04 13.35
N GLY A 62 -2.81 -23.25 14.22
CA GLY A 62 -4.19 -22.87 13.93
C GLY A 62 -4.35 -21.35 13.79
N TRP A 63 -5.39 -20.90 13.10
CA TRP A 63 -5.57 -19.48 12.75
C TRP A 63 -5.58 -18.54 13.96
N ARG A 64 -6.13 -18.97 15.10
CA ARG A 64 -6.17 -18.16 16.33
C ARG A 64 -4.77 -17.89 16.87
N ARG A 65 -3.93 -18.93 16.93
CA ARG A 65 -2.55 -18.81 17.42
C ARG A 65 -1.70 -17.98 16.47
N TYR A 66 -1.87 -18.18 15.17
CA TYR A 66 -1.25 -17.36 14.14
C TYR A 66 -1.63 -15.87 14.30
N ALA A 67 -2.91 -15.57 14.49
CA ALA A 67 -3.40 -14.21 14.71
C ALA A 67 -2.84 -13.57 15.98
N VAL A 68 -2.84 -14.31 17.10
CA VAL A 68 -2.30 -13.81 18.38
C VAL A 68 -0.80 -13.52 18.29
N HIS A 69 -0.02 -14.43 17.71
CA HIS A 69 1.42 -14.18 17.49
C HIS A 69 1.67 -12.93 16.65
N MET A 70 0.92 -12.76 15.57
CA MET A 70 1.01 -11.58 14.71
C MET A 70 0.64 -10.29 15.45
N LEU A 71 -0.44 -10.28 16.25
CA LEU A 71 -0.86 -9.11 17.01
C LEU A 71 0.15 -8.71 18.09
N ILE A 72 0.66 -9.70 18.86
CA ILE A 72 1.66 -9.45 19.90
C ILE A 72 2.95 -8.89 19.28
N PHE A 73 3.39 -9.46 18.17
CA PHE A 73 4.59 -9.00 17.46
C PHE A 73 4.47 -7.54 17.03
N ASN A 74 3.36 -7.17 16.37
CA ASN A 74 3.14 -5.81 15.90
C ASN A 74 2.94 -4.81 17.06
N ALA A 75 2.26 -5.22 18.14
CA ALA A 75 2.11 -4.39 19.34
C ALA A 75 3.46 -4.10 20.02
N ALA A 76 4.34 -5.09 20.11
CA ALA A 76 5.68 -4.91 20.67
C ALA A 76 6.53 -3.93 19.82
N LEU A 77 6.48 -4.05 18.49
CA LEU A 77 7.19 -3.13 17.59
C LEU A 77 6.63 -1.71 17.64
N LEU A 78 5.31 -1.56 17.77
CA LEU A 78 4.68 -0.24 17.95
C LEU A 78 5.21 0.44 19.21
N LEU A 79 5.22 -0.27 20.35
CA LEU A 79 5.71 0.27 21.62
C LEU A 79 7.19 0.63 21.55
N LEU A 80 8.00 -0.20 20.89
CA LEU A 80 9.40 0.08 20.63
C LEU A 80 9.57 1.39 19.83
N THR A 81 8.86 1.56 18.72
CA THR A 81 8.95 2.77 17.89
C THR A 81 8.46 4.00 18.64
N TYR A 82 7.35 3.91 19.37
CA TYR A 82 6.87 5.02 20.20
C TYR A 82 7.95 5.45 21.21
N ALA A 83 8.56 4.49 21.90
CA ALA A 83 9.63 4.76 22.86
C ALA A 83 10.86 5.40 22.19
N LEU A 84 11.31 4.87 21.04
CA LEU A 84 12.44 5.43 20.29
C LEU A 84 12.20 6.88 19.86
N LEU A 85 11.01 7.20 19.34
CA LEU A 85 10.66 8.57 18.91
C LEU A 85 10.56 9.54 20.10
N ARG A 86 10.02 9.09 21.24
CA ARG A 86 9.96 9.89 22.48
C ARG A 86 11.32 10.07 23.14
N MET A 87 12.26 9.14 22.93
CA MET A 87 13.62 9.21 23.46
C MET A 87 14.65 9.71 22.43
N GLN A 88 14.21 10.15 21.24
CA GLN A 88 15.08 10.51 20.12
C GLN A 88 16.26 11.42 20.51
N ALA A 89 16.02 12.40 21.39
CA ALA A 89 17.04 13.35 21.84
C ALA A 89 18.19 12.71 22.64
N LEU A 90 17.96 11.54 23.26
CA LEU A 90 18.94 10.83 24.08
C LEU A 90 19.72 9.77 23.28
N LEU A 91 19.32 9.52 22.03
CA LEU A 91 19.84 8.44 21.22
C LEU A 91 20.99 8.92 20.31
N PRO A 92 21.94 8.04 19.95
CA PRO A 92 23.04 8.38 19.05
C PRO A 92 22.54 8.64 17.62
N LEU A 93 23.45 9.04 16.72
CA LEU A 93 23.14 9.37 15.32
C LEU A 93 22.03 10.43 15.18
N ASN A 94 22.11 11.46 16.02
CA ASN A 94 21.31 12.68 15.96
C ASN A 94 22.22 13.90 15.67
N PRO A 95 22.83 13.97 14.48
CA PRO A 95 23.85 14.99 14.15
C PRO A 95 23.32 16.43 14.21
N LEU A 96 22.00 16.61 14.04
CA LEU A 96 21.34 17.91 14.07
C LEU A 96 20.68 18.24 15.42
N GLY A 97 20.82 17.35 16.41
CA GLY A 97 20.38 17.61 17.78
C GLY A 97 18.88 17.74 17.96
N TYR A 98 18.06 17.05 17.15
CA TYR A 98 16.60 17.11 17.25
C TYR A 98 16.09 16.67 18.63
N GLY A 99 15.08 17.38 19.11
CA GLY A 99 14.39 17.06 20.36
C GLY A 99 13.51 15.79 20.28
N PRO A 100 12.84 15.44 21.39
CA PRO A 100 11.82 14.39 21.41
C PRO A 100 10.65 14.70 20.47
N VAL A 101 10.19 13.72 19.69
CA VAL A 101 8.99 13.87 18.84
C VAL A 101 7.74 13.94 19.72
N GLY A 102 6.91 14.98 19.61
CA GLY A 102 5.71 15.19 20.46
C GLY A 102 4.79 13.96 20.60
N GLU A 103 4.07 13.82 21.72
CA GLU A 103 3.39 12.56 22.08
C GLU A 103 2.34 12.11 21.06
N HIS A 104 1.51 13.01 20.55
CA HIS A 104 0.50 12.68 19.55
C HIS A 104 1.13 12.30 18.20
N LEU A 105 2.20 12.96 17.81
CA LEU A 105 2.92 12.70 16.56
C LEU A 105 3.68 11.37 16.64
N ALA A 106 4.34 11.08 17.77
CA ALA A 106 5.00 9.81 18.01
C ALA A 106 4.00 8.65 18.02
N PHE A 107 2.82 8.83 18.63
CA PHE A 107 1.74 7.85 18.61
C PHE A 107 1.27 7.56 17.18
N ASN A 108 0.95 8.61 16.43
CA ASN A 108 0.50 8.48 15.04
C ASN A 108 1.56 7.80 14.17
N THR A 109 2.80 8.25 14.24
CA THR A 109 3.92 7.71 13.45
C THR A 109 4.20 6.25 13.78
N ALA A 110 4.16 5.86 15.06
CA ALA A 110 4.36 4.47 15.46
C ALA A 110 3.27 3.55 14.91
N ILE A 111 2.00 3.95 14.97
CA ILE A 111 0.90 3.18 14.36
C ILE A 111 1.02 3.16 12.84
N SER A 112 1.33 4.31 12.25
CA SER A 112 1.46 4.50 10.81
C SER A 112 2.44 3.49 10.19
N PHE A 113 3.63 3.35 10.77
CA PHE A 113 4.64 2.40 10.29
C PHE A 113 4.29 0.95 10.66
N THR A 114 3.74 0.70 11.85
CA THR A 114 3.29 -0.66 12.26
C THR A 114 2.18 -1.19 11.34
N SER A 115 1.31 -0.30 10.88
CA SER A 115 0.17 -0.64 10.01
C SER A 115 0.53 -0.71 8.53
N ASN A 116 1.81 -0.55 8.17
CA ASN A 116 2.29 -0.48 6.77
C ASN A 116 1.68 0.69 5.99
N THR A 117 1.25 1.76 6.68
CA THR A 117 0.64 2.93 6.06
C THR A 117 1.69 3.99 5.77
N ASN A 118 2.56 4.25 6.73
CA ASN A 118 3.57 5.32 6.69
C ASN A 118 3.01 6.71 6.32
N TRP A 119 1.78 7.01 6.75
CA TRP A 119 1.28 8.38 6.91
C TRP A 119 2.31 9.28 7.60
N GLN A 120 2.50 10.49 7.07
CA GLN A 120 3.46 11.47 7.57
C GLN A 120 2.74 12.79 7.86
N SER A 121 2.62 13.13 9.14
CA SER A 121 2.20 14.45 9.63
C SER A 121 3.42 15.27 10.08
N TYR A 122 4.56 15.04 9.45
CA TYR A 122 5.85 15.65 9.79
C TYR A 122 6.73 15.78 8.54
N ALA A 123 7.68 16.71 8.58
CA ALA A 123 8.79 16.76 7.63
C ALA A 123 9.98 15.99 8.22
N GLY A 124 10.44 14.95 7.52
CA GLY A 124 11.45 14.02 8.06
C GLY A 124 12.78 14.70 8.36
N GLU A 125 13.20 15.63 7.50
CA GLU A 125 14.43 16.43 7.60
C GLU A 125 14.43 17.52 8.66
N SER A 126 13.31 17.75 9.36
CA SER A 126 13.24 18.70 10.46
C SER A 126 12.74 18.07 11.77
N THR A 127 12.27 16.82 11.72
CA THR A 127 11.63 16.15 12.85
C THR A 127 12.40 14.93 13.33
N LEU A 128 12.99 14.15 12.42
CA LEU A 128 13.53 12.82 12.74
C LEU A 128 15.05 12.76 12.63
N SER A 129 15.68 12.10 13.61
CA SER A 129 17.11 11.81 13.55
C SER A 129 17.44 10.66 12.59
N ASN A 130 18.71 10.55 12.19
CA ASN A 130 19.17 9.43 11.38
C ASN A 130 18.90 8.08 12.06
N LEU A 131 19.07 7.98 13.39
CA LEU A 131 18.72 6.75 14.10
C LEU A 131 17.22 6.46 14.07
N SER A 132 16.35 7.45 14.24
CA SER A 132 14.90 7.23 14.18
C SER A 132 14.49 6.70 12.81
N GLN A 133 15.01 7.29 11.73
CA GLN A 133 14.78 6.81 10.35
C GLN A 133 15.28 5.36 10.17
N MET A 134 16.48 5.03 10.67
CA MET A 134 17.07 3.70 10.52
C MET A 134 16.42 2.61 11.39
N LEU A 135 16.22 2.90 12.68
CA LEU A 135 15.85 1.90 13.68
C LEU A 135 14.36 1.95 14.01
N ALA A 136 13.77 3.14 14.10
CA ALA A 136 12.37 3.28 14.46
C ALA A 136 11.44 3.11 13.27
N LEU A 137 11.85 3.52 12.05
CA LEU A 137 11.02 3.51 10.85
C LEU A 137 11.38 2.39 9.86
N THR A 138 12.63 2.29 9.45
CA THR A 138 13.04 1.32 8.41
C THR A 138 12.82 -0.13 8.85
N ILE A 139 12.95 -0.46 10.15
CA ILE A 139 12.60 -1.79 10.67
C ILE A 139 11.15 -2.16 10.37
N HIS A 140 10.21 -1.23 10.58
CA HIS A 140 8.81 -1.47 10.25
C HIS A 140 8.65 -1.73 8.76
N ASN A 141 9.29 -0.95 7.89
CA ASN A 141 9.16 -1.13 6.45
C ASN A 141 9.45 -2.58 5.98
N PHE A 142 10.35 -3.28 6.67
CA PHE A 142 10.58 -4.71 6.46
C PHE A 142 9.51 -5.59 7.11
N LEU A 143 9.24 -5.37 8.39
CA LEU A 143 8.44 -6.28 9.22
C LEU A 143 6.93 -6.17 8.96
N SER A 144 6.42 -4.98 8.64
CA SER A 144 5.02 -4.75 8.24
C SER A 144 4.73 -5.37 6.87
N ALA A 145 5.66 -5.22 5.92
CA ALA A 145 5.60 -5.86 4.61
C ALA A 145 5.70 -7.39 4.72
N ALA A 146 6.65 -7.89 5.51
CA ALA A 146 6.81 -9.32 5.75
C ALA A 146 5.57 -9.92 6.43
N THR A 147 4.96 -9.20 7.38
CA THR A 147 3.68 -9.57 7.99
C THR A 147 2.58 -9.70 6.93
N GLY A 148 2.45 -8.72 6.03
CA GLY A 148 1.47 -8.77 4.93
C GLY A 148 1.61 -10.02 4.05
N ILE A 149 2.84 -10.34 3.62
CA ILE A 149 3.11 -11.54 2.81
C ILE A 149 2.83 -12.82 3.58
N ALA A 150 3.25 -12.90 4.85
CA ALA A 150 2.99 -14.05 5.71
C ALA A 150 1.48 -14.29 5.88
N LEU A 151 0.68 -13.23 6.02
CA LEU A 151 -0.78 -13.33 6.07
C LEU A 151 -1.39 -13.82 4.75
N ALA A 152 -0.87 -13.38 3.60
CA ALA A 152 -1.26 -13.90 2.30
C ALA A 152 -0.93 -15.41 2.18
N PHE A 153 0.24 -15.84 2.63
CA PHE A 153 0.61 -17.27 2.67
C PHE A 153 -0.35 -18.10 3.54
N ALA A 154 -0.72 -17.58 4.71
CA ALA A 154 -1.69 -18.23 5.58
C ALA A 154 -3.07 -18.38 4.89
N LEU A 155 -3.55 -17.35 4.19
CA LEU A 155 -4.79 -17.42 3.42
C LEU A 155 -4.70 -18.40 2.24
N PHE A 156 -3.58 -18.42 1.52
CA PHE A 156 -3.36 -19.36 0.43
C PHE A 156 -3.39 -20.81 0.93
N ARG A 157 -2.79 -21.09 2.11
CA ARG A 157 -2.93 -22.40 2.78
C ARG A 157 -4.38 -22.71 3.14
N GLY A 158 -5.17 -21.71 3.53
CA GLY A 158 -6.61 -21.84 3.73
C GLY A 158 -7.34 -22.41 2.51
N PHE A 159 -7.06 -21.89 1.32
CA PHE A 159 -7.64 -22.40 0.08
C PHE A 159 -7.03 -23.74 -0.38
N ALA A 160 -5.72 -23.89 -0.28
CA ALA A 160 -4.98 -25.01 -0.83
C ALA A 160 -5.07 -26.30 -0.01
N ARG A 161 -4.98 -26.21 1.32
CA ARG A 161 -4.96 -27.38 2.22
C ARG A 161 -6.33 -28.04 2.30
N ARG A 162 -6.36 -29.34 2.61
CA ARG A 162 -7.59 -30.16 2.62
C ARG A 162 -7.72 -30.86 3.98
N ASN A 163 -8.79 -30.55 4.74
CA ASN A 163 -9.01 -31.08 6.10
C ASN A 163 -7.82 -30.80 7.05
N ALA A 164 -7.18 -29.64 6.94
CA ALA A 164 -6.08 -29.24 7.81
C ALA A 164 -6.57 -28.42 9.01
N THR A 165 -5.89 -28.55 10.14
CA THR A 165 -6.17 -27.78 11.36
C THR A 165 -5.34 -26.51 11.47
N GLY A 166 -4.19 -26.44 10.79
CA GLY A 166 -3.28 -25.30 10.78
C GLY A 166 -3.16 -24.60 9.42
N ILE A 167 -2.58 -23.40 9.45
CA ILE A 167 -2.33 -22.52 8.30
C ILE A 167 -0.86 -22.08 8.20
N GLY A 168 0.07 -22.89 8.74
CA GLY A 168 1.50 -22.62 8.74
C GLY A 168 1.99 -22.01 10.05
N ASN A 169 3.10 -21.27 10.01
CA ASN A 169 3.75 -20.74 11.20
C ASN A 169 4.15 -19.28 10.96
N PHE A 170 3.56 -18.36 11.73
CA PHE A 170 3.78 -16.92 11.55
C PHE A 170 5.26 -16.55 11.63
N TRP A 171 5.98 -17.13 12.58
CA TRP A 171 7.39 -16.83 12.81
C TRP A 171 8.28 -17.34 11.69
N ALA A 172 7.99 -18.53 11.16
CA ALA A 172 8.74 -19.07 10.04
C ALA A 172 8.50 -18.26 8.76
N ASP A 173 7.24 -17.87 8.52
CA ASP A 173 6.87 -17.09 7.33
C ASP A 173 7.51 -15.70 7.35
N ILE A 174 7.36 -14.97 8.45
CA ILE A 174 7.93 -13.60 8.56
C ILE A 174 9.46 -13.62 8.46
N THR A 175 10.12 -14.59 9.08
CA THR A 175 11.58 -14.72 9.06
C THR A 175 12.07 -15.01 7.65
N ARG A 176 11.45 -15.96 6.95
CA ARG A 176 11.85 -16.34 5.59
C ARG A 176 11.60 -15.23 4.59
N VAL A 177 10.47 -14.55 4.68
CA VAL A 177 10.16 -13.39 3.82
C VAL A 177 11.18 -12.28 4.05
N THR A 178 11.51 -11.98 5.30
CA THR A 178 12.48 -10.92 5.61
C THR A 178 13.87 -11.28 5.07
N LEU A 179 14.37 -12.48 5.37
CA LEU A 179 15.75 -12.88 5.04
C LEU A 179 15.95 -13.28 3.58
N TYR A 180 14.99 -13.96 2.96
CA TYR A 180 15.18 -14.55 1.62
C TYR A 180 14.42 -13.83 0.51
N LEU A 181 13.63 -12.80 0.82
CA LEU A 181 12.98 -11.95 -0.18
C LEU A 181 13.39 -10.49 -0.01
N LEU A 182 12.98 -9.87 1.10
CA LEU A 182 13.05 -8.41 1.23
C LEU A 182 14.49 -7.91 1.37
N LEU A 183 15.26 -8.46 2.31
CA LEU A 183 16.64 -8.03 2.57
C LEU A 183 17.55 -8.12 1.32
N PRO A 184 17.67 -9.26 0.62
CA PRO A 184 18.57 -9.36 -0.54
C PRO A 184 18.13 -8.46 -1.69
N LEU A 185 16.82 -8.34 -1.97
CA LEU A 185 16.34 -7.45 -3.02
C LEU A 185 16.56 -5.98 -2.66
N CYS A 186 16.36 -5.60 -1.38
CA CYS A 186 16.61 -4.24 -0.93
C CYS A 186 18.09 -3.86 -1.01
N ILE A 187 19.02 -4.79 -0.76
CA ILE A 187 20.46 -4.53 -0.96
C ILE A 187 20.73 -4.20 -2.44
N VAL A 188 20.19 -4.98 -3.38
CA VAL A 188 20.38 -4.73 -4.82
C VAL A 188 19.75 -3.39 -5.24
N LEU A 189 18.53 -3.12 -4.79
CA LEU A 189 17.82 -1.87 -5.10
C LEU A 189 18.52 -0.64 -4.49
N ALA A 190 18.96 -0.72 -3.24
CA ALA A 190 19.68 0.36 -2.58
C ALA A 190 21.00 0.67 -3.29
N LEU A 191 21.76 -0.34 -3.71
CA LEU A 191 22.98 -0.15 -4.49
C LEU A 191 22.70 0.52 -5.84
N PHE A 192 21.62 0.12 -6.52
CA PHE A 192 21.17 0.77 -7.75
C PHE A 192 20.80 2.25 -7.51
N TYR A 193 20.10 2.56 -6.42
CA TYR A 193 19.74 3.94 -6.06
C TYR A 193 20.97 4.78 -5.70
N ILE A 194 21.93 4.23 -4.96
CA ILE A 194 23.21 4.91 -4.66
C ILE A 194 23.95 5.23 -5.96
N ALA A 195 24.08 4.25 -6.85
CA ALA A 195 24.72 4.46 -8.15
C ALA A 195 23.98 5.47 -9.03
N SER A 196 22.70 5.70 -8.77
CA SER A 196 21.84 6.66 -9.49
C SER A 196 21.77 8.04 -8.82
N GLY A 197 22.45 8.27 -7.68
CA GLY A 197 22.54 9.56 -7.00
C GLY A 197 21.74 9.73 -5.71
N VAL A 198 21.13 8.66 -5.18
CA VAL A 198 20.46 8.69 -3.87
C VAL A 198 21.52 8.61 -2.75
N PRO A 199 21.54 9.52 -1.76
CA PRO A 199 22.54 9.52 -0.71
C PRO A 199 22.36 8.33 0.24
N GLN A 200 23.48 7.80 0.72
CA GLN A 200 23.52 6.80 1.78
C GLN A 200 24.69 7.14 2.71
N THR A 201 24.44 8.00 3.70
CA THR A 201 25.47 8.50 4.63
C THR A 201 24.90 8.66 6.04
N LEU A 202 25.77 8.75 7.05
CA LEU A 202 25.37 9.08 8.43
C LEU A 202 25.52 10.58 8.75
N ALA A 203 26.03 11.38 7.81
CA ALA A 203 25.99 12.84 7.92
C ALA A 203 24.53 13.32 7.96
N GLY A 204 24.23 14.31 8.81
CA GLY A 204 22.88 14.90 8.91
C GLY A 204 22.63 16.01 7.90
N SER A 205 23.69 16.75 7.55
CA SER A 205 23.61 17.81 6.56
C SER A 205 24.98 18.09 5.94
N VAL A 206 24.97 18.85 4.86
CA VAL A 206 26.15 19.48 4.27
C VAL A 206 25.84 20.93 3.92
N ASP A 207 26.74 21.84 4.26
CA ASP A 207 26.62 23.24 3.88
C ASP A 207 27.25 23.47 2.51
N VAL A 208 26.52 24.15 1.63
CA VAL A 208 26.95 24.50 0.27
C VAL A 208 26.81 26.00 0.09
N THR A 209 27.78 26.63 -0.57
CA THR A 209 27.64 28.01 -1.04
C THR A 209 27.18 27.96 -2.49
N THR A 210 26.02 28.54 -2.78
CA THR A 210 25.43 28.54 -4.12
C THR A 210 26.27 29.40 -5.07
N LEU A 211 26.00 29.29 -6.38
CA LEU A 211 26.66 30.12 -7.39
C LEU A 211 26.42 31.63 -7.19
N GLU A 212 25.34 32.00 -6.50
CA GLU A 212 25.00 33.38 -6.13
C GLU A 212 25.67 33.82 -4.81
N GLY A 213 26.44 32.94 -4.16
CA GLY A 213 27.11 33.21 -2.89
C GLY A 213 26.24 33.01 -1.65
N ILE A 214 25.02 32.49 -1.79
CA ILE A 214 24.11 32.22 -0.67
C ILE A 214 24.50 30.91 0.01
N ARG A 215 24.50 30.86 1.34
CA ARG A 215 24.68 29.59 2.07
C ARG A 215 23.37 28.82 2.11
N GLN A 216 23.44 27.55 1.75
CA GLN A 216 22.33 26.60 1.82
C GLN A 216 22.79 25.33 2.55
N THR A 217 21.99 24.87 3.49
CA THR A 217 22.22 23.58 4.17
C THR A 217 21.34 22.52 3.52
N LEU A 218 21.97 21.44 3.02
CA LEU A 218 21.28 20.31 2.43
C LEU A 218 21.19 19.19 3.45
N ALA A 219 19.98 18.73 3.75
CA ALA A 219 19.76 17.59 4.63
C ALA A 219 20.21 16.29 3.94
N LEU A 220 20.89 15.43 4.70
CA LEU A 220 21.45 14.15 4.25
C LEU A 220 21.09 13.05 5.25
N GLY A 221 21.31 11.80 4.83
CA GLY A 221 21.11 10.65 5.69
C GLY A 221 21.18 9.32 4.95
N PRO A 222 20.77 8.23 5.61
CA PRO A 222 20.77 6.87 5.06
C PRO A 222 19.54 6.62 4.18
N VAL A 223 19.39 7.41 3.11
CA VAL A 223 18.16 7.48 2.30
C VAL A 223 17.98 6.23 1.44
N ALA A 224 19.00 5.79 0.71
CA ALA A 224 18.88 4.69 -0.26
C ALA A 224 18.38 3.37 0.35
N SER A 225 18.80 3.04 1.57
CA SER A 225 18.35 1.85 2.27
C SER A 225 16.86 1.89 2.60
N GLN A 226 16.36 3.07 3.01
CA GLN A 226 14.95 3.27 3.32
C GLN A 226 14.11 3.34 2.03
N GLU A 227 14.65 3.97 0.97
CA GLU A 227 14.03 4.07 -0.35
C GLU A 227 13.74 2.68 -0.96
N ALA A 228 14.71 1.76 -0.85
CA ALA A 228 14.58 0.40 -1.36
C ALA A 228 13.39 -0.34 -0.72
N ILE A 229 13.32 -0.36 0.61
CA ILE A 229 12.28 -1.10 1.29
C ILE A 229 10.93 -0.38 1.28
N LYS A 230 10.91 0.96 1.29
CA LYS A 230 9.63 1.69 1.25
C LYS A 230 8.88 1.42 -0.05
N MET A 231 9.61 1.24 -1.16
CA MET A 231 9.04 0.93 -2.47
C MET A 231 8.70 -0.56 -2.60
N LEU A 232 9.66 -1.45 -2.31
CA LEU A 232 9.47 -2.89 -2.47
C LEU A 232 8.41 -3.45 -1.51
N GLY A 233 8.36 -2.95 -0.28
CA GLY A 233 7.41 -3.35 0.75
C GLY A 233 6.07 -2.61 0.70
N THR A 234 5.87 -1.74 -0.31
CA THR A 234 4.70 -0.84 -0.44
C THR A 234 4.38 -0.14 0.88
N ASN A 235 5.39 0.53 1.44
CA ASN A 235 5.25 1.29 2.69
C ASN A 235 5.13 2.78 2.42
N GLY A 236 5.94 3.30 1.49
CA GLY A 236 5.89 4.70 1.02
C GLY A 236 6.32 5.80 1.97
N GLY A 237 6.75 5.51 3.21
CA GLY A 237 7.24 6.56 4.12
C GLY A 237 8.55 7.19 3.64
N GLY A 238 8.48 8.44 3.17
CA GLY A 238 9.63 9.19 2.65
C GLY A 238 10.63 9.56 3.75
N PHE A 239 11.90 9.69 3.38
CA PHE A 239 12.91 10.25 4.27
C PHE A 239 12.71 11.75 4.44
N PHE A 240 12.35 12.45 3.36
CA PHE A 240 12.03 13.87 3.32
C PHE A 240 10.53 14.10 3.19
N ASN A 241 10.07 15.31 3.51
CA ASN A 241 8.66 15.71 3.37
C ASN A 241 8.12 15.52 1.95
N ALA A 242 8.91 15.89 0.94
CA ALA A 242 8.54 15.75 -0.48
C ALA A 242 8.59 14.29 -0.98
N ASN A 243 9.04 13.34 -0.15
CA ASN A 243 9.03 11.91 -0.44
C ASN A 243 9.65 11.59 -1.81
N SER A 244 8.93 10.91 -2.70
CA SER A 244 9.45 10.42 -3.97
C SER A 244 9.52 11.51 -5.05
N ALA A 245 9.09 12.74 -4.72
CA ALA A 245 9.40 13.93 -5.50
C ALA A 245 10.79 14.48 -5.13
N HIS A 246 11.34 14.18 -3.96
CA HIS A 246 12.62 14.73 -3.54
C HIS A 246 13.78 14.24 -4.44
N PRO A 247 14.69 15.11 -4.94
CA PRO A 247 15.83 14.69 -5.77
C PRO A 247 16.74 13.66 -5.12
N PHE A 248 16.89 13.69 -3.80
CA PHE A 248 17.65 12.68 -3.06
C PHE A 248 16.89 11.36 -2.85
N GLU A 249 15.59 11.26 -3.10
CA GLU A 249 14.87 9.97 -3.03
C GLU A 249 14.65 9.39 -4.42
N ASN A 250 14.46 10.24 -5.42
CA ASN A 250 14.17 9.85 -6.80
C ASN A 250 14.85 10.79 -7.82
N PRO A 251 16.16 10.58 -8.08
CA PRO A 251 16.97 11.54 -8.84
C PRO A 251 16.65 11.56 -10.34
N THR A 252 16.18 10.46 -10.93
CA THR A 252 16.05 10.32 -12.39
C THR A 252 14.73 9.67 -12.82
N ALA A 253 14.35 9.83 -14.09
CA ALA A 253 13.21 9.11 -14.66
C ALA A 253 13.39 7.58 -14.62
N LEU A 254 14.65 7.09 -14.68
CA LEU A 254 14.96 5.66 -14.58
C LEU A 254 14.73 5.13 -13.16
N THR A 255 15.18 5.86 -12.13
CA THR A 255 14.87 5.49 -10.73
C THR A 255 13.37 5.48 -10.50
N ASN A 256 12.64 6.47 -11.03
CA ASN A 256 11.19 6.53 -10.94
C ASN A 256 10.51 5.30 -11.57
N PHE A 257 10.99 4.86 -12.73
CA PHE A 257 10.48 3.65 -13.39
C PHE A 257 10.74 2.39 -12.56
N VAL A 258 11.94 2.25 -11.99
CA VAL A 258 12.30 1.11 -11.12
C VAL A 258 11.52 1.13 -9.80
N GLN A 259 11.26 2.31 -9.23
CA GLN A 259 10.39 2.47 -8.06
C GLN A 259 8.98 1.96 -8.35
N MET A 260 8.35 2.40 -9.45
CA MET A 260 7.02 1.90 -9.85
C MET A 260 6.99 0.38 -10.04
N LEU A 261 8.03 -0.19 -10.67
CA LEU A 261 8.13 -1.65 -10.82
C LEU A 261 8.27 -2.37 -9.47
N SER A 262 9.04 -1.78 -8.55
CA SER A 262 9.24 -2.35 -7.21
C SER A 262 7.94 -2.41 -6.41
N ILE A 263 7.10 -1.37 -6.53
CA ILE A 263 5.76 -1.31 -5.90
C ILE A 263 4.87 -2.48 -6.38
N PHE A 264 4.82 -2.75 -7.69
CA PHE A 264 3.93 -3.79 -8.25
C PHE A 264 4.52 -5.21 -8.24
N ALA A 265 5.84 -5.38 -8.10
CA ALA A 265 6.52 -6.66 -8.30
C ALA A 265 5.99 -7.77 -7.39
N ILE A 266 5.90 -7.54 -6.08
CA ILE A 266 5.47 -8.57 -5.13
C ILE A 266 3.97 -8.82 -5.24
N GLY A 267 3.14 -7.76 -5.34
CA GLY A 267 1.69 -7.89 -5.46
C GLY A 267 1.28 -8.72 -6.68
N THR A 268 1.85 -8.42 -7.84
CA THR A 268 1.61 -9.21 -9.06
C THR A 268 2.17 -10.63 -8.95
N GLY A 269 3.36 -10.81 -8.34
CA GLY A 269 3.91 -12.13 -8.05
C GLY A 269 3.01 -13.00 -7.17
N LEU A 270 2.37 -12.42 -6.15
CA LEU A 270 1.46 -13.11 -5.25
C LEU A 270 0.21 -13.65 -5.95
N THR A 271 -0.27 -13.01 -7.02
CA THR A 271 -1.36 -13.57 -7.84
C THR A 271 -0.96 -14.90 -8.46
N TYR A 272 0.26 -15.01 -8.97
CA TYR A 272 0.80 -16.24 -9.54
C TYR A 272 1.08 -17.29 -8.44
N THR A 273 1.60 -16.86 -7.29
CA THR A 273 1.79 -17.72 -6.11
C THR A 273 0.48 -18.35 -5.66
N PHE A 274 -0.62 -17.59 -5.58
CA PHE A 274 -1.94 -18.11 -5.26
C PHE A 274 -2.36 -19.20 -6.26
N GLY A 275 -2.25 -18.91 -7.57
CA GLY A 275 -2.55 -19.88 -8.61
C GLY A 275 -1.73 -21.18 -8.51
N LYS A 276 -0.45 -21.09 -8.10
CA LYS A 276 0.39 -22.26 -7.82
C LYS A 276 -0.04 -23.00 -6.55
N ALA A 277 -0.33 -22.28 -5.48
CA ALA A 277 -0.75 -22.86 -4.21
C ALA A 277 -2.03 -23.69 -4.35
N VAL A 278 -2.99 -23.21 -5.13
CA VAL A 278 -4.24 -23.93 -5.38
C VAL A 278 -4.18 -24.92 -6.56
N GLY A 279 -3.02 -25.06 -7.19
CA GLY A 279 -2.80 -26.02 -8.28
C GLY A 279 -3.32 -25.59 -9.67
N ASN A 280 -3.84 -24.37 -9.83
CA ASN A 280 -4.33 -23.85 -11.11
C ASN A 280 -3.91 -22.39 -11.33
N VAL A 281 -2.85 -22.17 -12.12
CA VAL A 281 -2.32 -20.82 -12.43
C VAL A 281 -3.30 -19.91 -13.16
N ARG A 282 -4.36 -20.46 -13.78
CA ARG A 282 -5.40 -19.66 -14.43
C ARG A 282 -6.21 -18.84 -13.41
N GLN A 283 -6.33 -19.29 -12.17
CA GLN A 283 -6.95 -18.53 -11.08
C GLN A 283 -6.17 -17.24 -10.80
N GLY A 284 -4.86 -17.35 -10.64
CA GLY A 284 -3.96 -16.20 -10.48
C GLY A 284 -4.01 -15.23 -11.65
N ARG A 285 -4.02 -15.76 -12.88
CA ARG A 285 -4.13 -14.94 -14.11
C ARG A 285 -5.46 -14.18 -14.19
N ALA A 286 -6.58 -14.80 -13.78
CA ALA A 286 -7.88 -14.15 -13.80
C ALA A 286 -7.96 -12.98 -12.80
N ILE A 287 -7.37 -13.15 -11.61
CA ILE A 287 -7.22 -12.10 -10.60
C ILE A 287 -6.37 -10.96 -11.14
N LEU A 288 -5.18 -11.28 -11.66
CA LEU A 288 -4.27 -10.27 -12.23
C LEU A 288 -4.92 -9.51 -13.40
N ALA A 289 -5.67 -10.20 -14.26
CA ALA A 289 -6.38 -9.56 -15.36
C ALA A 289 -7.43 -8.54 -14.84
N ALA A 290 -8.20 -8.88 -13.81
CA ALA A 290 -9.17 -7.96 -13.20
C ALA A 290 -8.48 -6.72 -12.62
N MET A 291 -7.37 -6.93 -11.88
CA MET A 291 -6.56 -5.84 -11.34
C MET A 291 -6.03 -4.92 -12.46
N MET A 292 -5.47 -5.50 -13.53
CA MET A 292 -4.89 -4.70 -14.61
C MET A 292 -5.93 -3.93 -15.44
N ILE A 293 -7.16 -4.45 -15.57
CA ILE A 293 -8.26 -3.71 -16.22
C ILE A 293 -8.59 -2.43 -15.43
N LEU A 294 -8.77 -2.56 -14.11
CA LEU A 294 -9.05 -1.42 -13.24
C LEU A 294 -7.89 -0.41 -13.23
N PHE A 295 -6.66 -0.91 -13.11
CA PHE A 295 -5.44 -0.10 -13.12
C PHE A 295 -5.28 0.72 -14.42
N LEU A 296 -5.46 0.08 -15.58
CA LEU A 296 -5.31 0.75 -16.88
C LEU A 296 -6.43 1.78 -17.12
N ALA A 297 -7.66 1.48 -16.68
CA ALA A 297 -8.77 2.44 -16.73
C ALA A 297 -8.45 3.69 -15.89
N GLY A 298 -8.02 3.50 -14.64
CA GLY A 298 -7.63 4.59 -13.76
C GLY A 298 -6.46 5.41 -14.33
N THR A 299 -5.40 4.75 -14.78
CA THR A 299 -4.22 5.40 -15.41
C THR A 299 -4.62 6.24 -16.61
N THR A 300 -5.53 5.72 -17.45
CA THR A 300 -6.02 6.41 -18.63
C THR A 300 -6.76 7.69 -18.26
N VAL A 301 -7.67 7.62 -17.28
CA VAL A 301 -8.45 8.79 -16.83
C VAL A 301 -7.56 9.84 -16.19
N THR A 302 -6.66 9.45 -15.28
CA THR A 302 -5.73 10.39 -14.64
C THR A 302 -4.83 11.06 -15.68
N TYR A 303 -4.20 10.30 -16.58
CA TYR A 303 -3.33 10.88 -17.58
C TYR A 303 -4.08 11.80 -18.56
N TRP A 304 -5.31 11.42 -18.93
CA TRP A 304 -6.15 12.27 -19.78
C TRP A 304 -6.45 13.61 -19.13
N GLN A 305 -6.90 13.60 -17.86
CA GLN A 305 -7.27 14.82 -17.13
C GLN A 305 -6.06 15.70 -16.82
N GLU A 306 -4.96 15.12 -16.34
CA GLU A 306 -3.74 15.89 -16.09
C GLU A 306 -3.13 16.46 -17.39
N ALA A 307 -3.25 15.74 -18.51
CA ALA A 307 -2.81 16.24 -19.80
C ALA A 307 -3.73 17.31 -20.40
N ALA A 308 -5.02 17.33 -20.03
CA ALA A 308 -5.95 18.39 -20.40
C ALA A 308 -5.67 19.69 -19.63
N GLY A 309 -5.18 19.59 -18.39
CA GLY A 309 -4.79 20.76 -17.59
C GLY A 309 -5.97 21.46 -16.93
N ASN A 310 -5.81 22.74 -16.63
CA ASN A 310 -6.82 23.57 -15.97
C ASN A 310 -7.35 24.65 -16.95
N PRO A 311 -8.65 24.65 -17.29
CA PRO A 311 -9.22 25.61 -18.23
C PRO A 311 -9.08 27.06 -17.74
N VAL A 312 -9.09 27.31 -16.43
CA VAL A 312 -8.88 28.65 -15.86
C VAL A 312 -7.49 29.16 -16.18
N LEU A 313 -6.46 28.31 -16.09
CA LEU A 313 -5.09 28.68 -16.46
C LEU A 313 -4.94 28.90 -17.97
N HIS A 314 -5.65 28.12 -18.80
CA HIS A 314 -5.66 28.32 -20.25
C HIS A 314 -6.25 29.68 -20.63
N HIS A 315 -7.30 30.13 -19.93
CA HIS A 315 -7.86 31.47 -20.12
C HIS A 315 -6.89 32.60 -19.73
N LEU A 316 -5.93 32.34 -18.85
CA LEU A 316 -4.85 33.26 -18.49
C LEU A 316 -3.65 33.19 -19.46
N GLY A 317 -3.72 32.38 -20.52
CA GLY A 317 -2.67 32.24 -21.52
C GLY A 317 -1.58 31.21 -21.18
N VAL A 318 -1.74 30.45 -20.09
CA VAL A 318 -0.83 29.35 -19.75
C VAL A 318 -1.26 28.11 -20.52
N ALA A 319 -0.49 27.74 -21.55
CA ALA A 319 -0.79 26.55 -22.36
C ALA A 319 -0.19 25.27 -21.75
N GLY A 320 -0.81 24.12 -22.05
CA GLY A 320 -0.30 22.79 -21.69
C GLY A 320 -1.11 22.08 -20.62
N GLY A 321 -0.60 20.94 -20.15
CA GLY A 321 -1.25 20.17 -19.08
C GLY A 321 -0.84 20.65 -17.68
N ASN A 322 -1.40 20.01 -16.67
CA ASN A 322 -1.24 20.42 -15.27
C ASN A 322 0.16 20.06 -14.72
N MET A 323 0.98 21.08 -14.49
CA MET A 323 2.34 20.95 -13.95
C MET A 323 2.49 21.43 -12.50
N GLU A 324 1.43 21.95 -11.86
CA GLU A 324 1.48 22.59 -10.53
C GLU A 324 2.19 21.73 -9.47
N GLY A 325 1.69 20.51 -9.24
CA GLY A 325 2.30 19.57 -8.29
C GLY A 325 3.25 18.56 -8.92
N LYS A 326 3.84 18.84 -10.09
CA LYS A 326 4.60 17.85 -10.88
C LYS A 326 6.09 18.19 -10.97
N GLU A 327 6.89 17.16 -11.14
CA GLU A 327 8.33 17.28 -11.33
C GLU A 327 8.72 17.29 -12.81
N ALA A 328 9.60 18.23 -13.19
CA ALA A 328 10.12 18.33 -14.55
C ALA A 328 10.87 17.06 -15.00
N ARG A 329 11.48 16.34 -14.05
CA ARG A 329 12.17 15.05 -14.26
C ARG A 329 11.26 13.95 -14.82
N PHE A 330 9.97 13.99 -14.48
CA PHE A 330 9.02 12.92 -14.76
C PHE A 330 7.97 13.35 -15.78
N GLY A 331 7.51 14.60 -15.68
CA GLY A 331 6.42 15.13 -16.50
C GLY A 331 5.08 14.46 -16.21
N ILE A 332 4.06 14.90 -16.96
CA ILE A 332 2.65 14.58 -16.69
C ILE A 332 2.37 13.08 -16.75
N ALA A 333 2.88 12.38 -17.78
CA ALA A 333 2.57 10.98 -17.99
C ALA A 333 3.12 10.09 -16.87
N ALA A 334 4.39 10.29 -16.48
CA ALA A 334 5.02 9.48 -15.44
C ALA A 334 4.47 9.83 -14.05
N SER A 335 4.14 11.08 -13.76
CA SER A 335 3.47 11.44 -12.51
C SER A 335 2.05 10.88 -12.42
N SER A 336 1.28 10.89 -13.51
CA SER A 336 -0.06 10.28 -13.57
C SER A 336 -0.02 8.76 -13.40
N LEU A 337 0.97 8.11 -14.02
CA LEU A 337 1.19 6.67 -13.84
C LEU A 337 1.59 6.35 -12.40
N PHE A 338 2.53 7.11 -11.84
CA PHE A 338 3.02 6.89 -10.48
C PHE A 338 1.90 7.11 -9.44
N SER A 339 1.07 8.15 -9.59
CA SER A 339 -0.04 8.40 -8.68
C SER A 339 -1.05 7.26 -8.68
N VAL A 340 -1.33 6.65 -9.84
CA VAL A 340 -2.21 5.47 -9.91
C VAL A 340 -1.51 4.23 -9.37
N VAL A 341 -0.23 4.01 -9.65
CA VAL A 341 0.55 2.89 -9.09
C VAL A 341 0.58 2.95 -7.56
N THR A 342 0.94 4.09 -6.98
CA THR A 342 1.10 4.22 -5.52
C THR A 342 -0.23 4.14 -4.77
N THR A 343 -1.33 4.58 -5.38
CA THR A 343 -2.67 4.54 -4.78
C THR A 343 -3.43 3.25 -5.02
N ALA A 344 -3.12 2.51 -6.08
CA ALA A 344 -3.70 1.20 -6.33
C ALA A 344 -3.03 0.09 -5.50
N ALA A 345 -1.73 0.26 -5.22
CA ALA A 345 -0.93 -0.73 -4.50
C ALA A 345 -0.69 -0.39 -3.03
N SER A 346 -1.50 0.47 -2.40
CA SER A 346 -1.38 0.80 -0.97
C SER A 346 0.06 1.17 -0.59
N CYS A 347 0.76 1.90 -1.45
CA CYS A 347 2.16 2.23 -1.23
C CYS A 347 2.30 3.57 -0.52
N GLY A 348 1.61 4.61 -0.99
CA GLY A 348 1.66 5.93 -0.36
C GLY A 348 2.88 6.79 -0.66
N ALA A 349 3.85 6.28 -1.42
CA ALA A 349 4.92 7.09 -2.00
C ALA A 349 4.30 8.16 -2.93
N VAL A 350 4.70 9.42 -2.82
CA VAL A 350 4.16 10.51 -3.65
C VAL A 350 5.31 11.17 -4.41
N ASN A 351 5.28 11.13 -5.75
CA ASN A 351 6.24 11.82 -6.61
C ASN A 351 5.68 13.10 -7.26
N ALA A 352 4.41 13.38 -7.00
CA ALA A 352 3.67 14.52 -7.50
C ALA A 352 2.51 14.80 -6.53
N MET A 353 2.38 16.03 -6.05
CA MET A 353 1.43 16.36 -4.97
C MET A 353 -0.01 16.16 -5.45
N HIS A 354 -0.73 15.21 -4.85
CA HIS A 354 -2.08 14.82 -5.28
C HIS A 354 -3.13 15.91 -5.07
N ASP A 355 -2.95 16.81 -4.10
CA ASP A 355 -3.81 17.99 -3.87
C ASP A 355 -3.79 18.94 -5.08
N SER A 356 -2.65 19.01 -5.78
CA SER A 356 -2.50 19.83 -6.97
C SER A 356 -2.89 19.10 -8.26
N PHE A 357 -3.53 17.94 -8.19
CA PHE A 357 -4.07 17.28 -9.39
C PHE A 357 -5.37 17.98 -9.79
N THR A 358 -5.74 17.84 -11.06
CA THR A 358 -7.10 18.18 -11.49
C THR A 358 -8.10 17.37 -10.69
N ALA A 359 -9.31 17.89 -10.48
CA ALA A 359 -10.32 17.26 -9.64
C ALA A 359 -10.58 15.78 -9.98
N LEU A 360 -10.74 15.45 -11.27
CA LEU A 360 -10.88 14.05 -11.72
C LEU A 360 -9.56 13.27 -11.71
N GLY A 361 -8.43 13.95 -11.93
CA GLY A 361 -7.10 13.37 -11.78
C GLY A 361 -6.81 12.89 -10.36
N GLY A 362 -7.22 13.64 -9.34
CA GLY A 362 -7.14 13.31 -7.92
C GLY A 362 -8.27 12.38 -7.43
N MET A 363 -9.40 12.33 -8.14
CA MET A 363 -10.50 11.39 -7.85
C MET A 363 -10.09 9.93 -8.06
N ILE A 364 -9.27 9.62 -9.07
CA ILE A 364 -8.84 8.23 -9.32
C ILE A 364 -7.97 7.68 -8.18
N PRO A 365 -6.94 8.40 -7.69
CA PRO A 365 -6.26 8.07 -6.44
C PRO A 365 -7.20 7.79 -5.26
N LEU A 366 -8.22 8.63 -5.04
CA LEU A 366 -9.25 8.37 -4.02
C LEU A 366 -9.98 7.06 -4.24
N ILE A 367 -10.47 6.83 -5.46
CA ILE A 367 -11.22 5.63 -5.83
C ILE A 367 -10.36 4.39 -5.64
N ASN A 368 -9.10 4.40 -6.07
CA ASN A 368 -8.20 3.27 -5.92
C ASN A 368 -8.11 2.78 -4.47
N ILE A 369 -7.97 3.73 -3.53
CA ILE A 369 -7.90 3.43 -2.11
C ILE A 369 -9.29 2.98 -1.60
N GLN A 370 -10.36 3.68 -1.98
CA GLN A 370 -11.75 3.40 -1.57
C GLN A 370 -12.29 2.06 -2.06
N LEU A 371 -11.77 1.52 -3.16
CA LEU A 371 -12.04 0.15 -3.61
C LEU A 371 -11.46 -0.92 -2.65
N GLY A 372 -10.76 -0.50 -1.60
CA GLY A 372 -10.18 -1.36 -0.57
C GLY A 372 -8.78 -1.85 -0.92
N GLU A 373 -8.03 -1.08 -1.72
CA GLU A 373 -6.64 -1.40 -2.09
C GLU A 373 -6.50 -2.78 -2.76
N VAL A 374 -7.46 -3.12 -3.62
CA VAL A 374 -7.53 -4.44 -4.27
C VAL A 374 -6.89 -4.48 -5.65
N VAL A 375 -6.46 -3.34 -6.20
CA VAL A 375 -5.90 -3.26 -7.55
C VAL A 375 -4.39 -3.48 -7.51
N VAL A 376 -3.95 -4.74 -7.60
CA VAL A 376 -2.62 -5.22 -7.16
C VAL A 376 -2.47 -5.12 -5.64
N GLY A 377 -2.73 -3.93 -5.08
CA GLY A 377 -2.79 -3.65 -3.66
C GLY A 377 -1.46 -3.78 -2.94
N GLY A 378 -1.50 -3.47 -1.64
CA GLY A 378 -0.32 -3.56 -0.77
C GLY A 378 0.27 -4.96 -0.71
N VAL A 379 1.55 -5.05 -0.36
CA VAL A 379 2.30 -6.29 -0.24
C VAL A 379 1.59 -7.28 0.70
N GLY A 380 0.97 -8.30 0.11
CA GLY A 380 0.08 -9.25 0.78
C GLY A 380 -1.35 -8.74 1.00
N ALA A 381 -1.51 -7.47 1.38
CA ALA A 381 -2.81 -6.87 1.64
C ALA A 381 -3.77 -6.86 0.45
N GLY A 382 -3.24 -6.51 -0.72
CA GLY A 382 -4.02 -6.47 -1.95
C GLY A 382 -4.64 -7.81 -2.30
N ILE A 383 -3.83 -8.89 -2.26
CA ILE A 383 -4.31 -10.20 -2.67
C ILE A 383 -5.30 -10.80 -1.68
N TYR A 384 -5.10 -10.62 -0.36
CA TYR A 384 -6.11 -11.12 0.59
C TYR A 384 -7.39 -10.28 0.51
N GLY A 385 -7.30 -8.96 0.32
CA GLY A 385 -8.46 -8.09 0.13
C GLY A 385 -9.25 -8.50 -1.12
N PHE A 386 -8.54 -8.71 -2.23
CA PHE A 386 -9.14 -9.18 -3.48
C PHE A 386 -9.81 -10.55 -3.32
N LEU A 387 -9.21 -11.48 -2.56
CA LEU A 387 -9.81 -12.79 -2.31
C LEU A 387 -11.08 -12.70 -1.43
N LEU A 388 -11.21 -11.70 -0.55
CA LEU A 388 -12.47 -11.43 0.16
C LEU A 388 -13.57 -10.97 -0.82
N PHE A 389 -13.23 -10.10 -1.78
CA PHE A 389 -14.16 -9.75 -2.87
C PHE A 389 -14.47 -10.94 -3.77
N ALA A 390 -13.52 -11.84 -4.02
CA ALA A 390 -13.76 -13.06 -4.78
C ALA A 390 -14.75 -13.99 -4.07
N ILE A 391 -14.65 -14.13 -2.74
CA ILE A 391 -15.64 -14.86 -1.92
C ILE A 391 -17.03 -14.25 -2.09
N LEU A 392 -17.14 -12.91 -2.05
CA LEU A 392 -18.42 -12.22 -2.26
C LEU A 392 -18.94 -12.39 -3.70
N ALA A 393 -18.07 -12.30 -4.70
CA ALA A 393 -18.44 -12.46 -6.10
C ALA A 393 -18.95 -13.88 -6.40
N VAL A 394 -18.28 -14.92 -5.87
CA VAL A 394 -18.78 -16.30 -5.97
C VAL A 394 -20.11 -16.46 -5.23
N PHE A 395 -20.27 -15.81 -4.07
CA PHE A 395 -21.54 -15.83 -3.34
C PHE A 395 -22.69 -15.26 -4.17
N VAL A 396 -22.49 -14.08 -4.77
CA VAL A 396 -23.49 -13.44 -5.64
C VAL A 396 -23.75 -14.30 -6.90
N ALA A 397 -22.71 -14.82 -7.54
CA ALA A 397 -22.86 -15.72 -8.70
C ALA A 397 -23.66 -16.98 -8.35
N GLY A 398 -23.36 -17.62 -7.21
CA GLY A 398 -24.06 -18.79 -6.73
C GLY A 398 -25.54 -18.49 -6.48
N LEU A 399 -25.86 -17.36 -5.86
CA LEU A 399 -27.24 -16.92 -5.65
C LEU A 399 -27.99 -16.69 -6.98
N MET A 400 -27.36 -16.02 -7.95
CA MET A 400 -27.97 -15.75 -9.27
C MET A 400 -28.28 -17.03 -10.05
N VAL A 401 -27.48 -18.07 -9.89
CA VAL A 401 -27.64 -19.36 -10.59
C VAL A 401 -28.42 -20.39 -9.72
N GLY A 402 -28.76 -20.04 -8.47
CA GLY A 402 -29.46 -20.94 -7.54
C GLY A 402 -28.61 -22.12 -7.07
N ARG A 403 -27.28 -21.95 -6.97
CA ARG A 403 -26.33 -22.99 -6.56
C ARG A 403 -25.54 -22.57 -5.33
N THR A 404 -25.03 -23.56 -4.59
CA THR A 404 -24.14 -23.30 -3.46
C THR A 404 -22.85 -22.64 -3.95
N PRO A 405 -22.46 -21.48 -3.39
CA PRO A 405 -21.21 -20.81 -3.72
C PRO A 405 -19.98 -21.69 -3.49
N GLU A 406 -19.11 -21.78 -4.48
CA GLU A 406 -17.88 -22.57 -4.44
C GLU A 406 -16.73 -21.83 -5.12
N TYR A 407 -15.60 -21.68 -4.41
CA TYR A 407 -14.39 -21.07 -4.95
C TYR A 407 -13.22 -22.05 -4.79
N VAL A 408 -12.61 -22.44 -5.92
CA VAL A 408 -11.42 -23.30 -5.97
C VAL A 408 -11.61 -24.62 -5.18
N GLY A 409 -12.74 -25.28 -5.39
CA GLY A 409 -13.07 -26.55 -4.73
C GLY A 409 -13.54 -26.40 -3.28
N LYS A 410 -13.63 -25.18 -2.73
CA LYS A 410 -14.09 -24.90 -1.37
C LYS A 410 -15.49 -24.32 -1.38
N LYS A 411 -16.42 -24.97 -0.68
CA LYS A 411 -17.76 -24.43 -0.43
C LYS A 411 -17.68 -23.22 0.48
N ILE A 412 -18.25 -22.11 0.02
CA ILE A 412 -18.33 -20.87 0.77
C ILE A 412 -19.69 -20.85 1.47
N GLU A 413 -19.67 -20.87 2.80
CA GLU A 413 -20.88 -20.94 3.63
C GLU A 413 -21.15 -19.58 4.29
N SER A 414 -22.28 -19.49 4.98
CA SER A 414 -22.74 -18.24 5.61
C SER A 414 -21.69 -17.63 6.56
N ARG A 415 -20.87 -18.45 7.22
CA ARG A 415 -19.82 -17.99 8.12
C ARG A 415 -18.72 -17.24 7.37
N GLU A 416 -18.20 -17.77 6.26
CA GLU A 416 -17.16 -17.09 5.49
C GLU A 416 -17.69 -15.80 4.86
N VAL A 417 -18.94 -15.82 4.36
CA VAL A 417 -19.58 -14.63 3.79
C VAL A 417 -19.74 -13.53 4.85
N LYS A 418 -20.22 -13.87 6.06
CA LYS A 418 -20.35 -12.89 7.16
C LYS A 418 -19.01 -12.25 7.53
N LEU A 419 -17.94 -13.04 7.60
CA LEU A 419 -16.60 -12.54 7.91
C LEU A 419 -16.04 -11.68 6.78
N ALA A 420 -16.28 -12.04 5.52
CA ALA A 420 -15.84 -11.27 4.36
C ALA A 420 -16.58 -9.93 4.27
N VAL A 421 -17.91 -9.94 4.46
CA VAL A 421 -18.73 -8.72 4.51
C VAL A 421 -18.30 -7.82 5.66
N LEU A 422 -18.04 -8.38 6.86
CA LEU A 422 -17.54 -7.61 7.99
C LEU A 422 -16.21 -6.92 7.66
N ALA A 423 -15.26 -7.66 7.08
CA ALA A 423 -13.96 -7.12 6.71
C ALA A 423 -14.07 -6.01 5.64
N ILE A 424 -14.90 -6.20 4.62
CA ILE A 424 -15.12 -5.20 3.56
C ILE A 424 -15.84 -3.95 4.11
N ALA A 425 -16.82 -4.13 5.01
CA ALA A 425 -17.63 -3.03 5.53
C ALA A 425 -16.90 -2.12 6.54
N VAL A 426 -15.83 -2.61 7.18
CA VAL A 426 -15.01 -1.79 8.09
C VAL A 426 -14.47 -0.55 7.37
N LEU A 427 -14.00 -0.70 6.13
CA LEU A 427 -13.37 0.37 5.38
C LEU A 427 -14.32 1.58 5.16
N PRO A 428 -15.49 1.45 4.52
CA PRO A 428 -16.41 2.58 4.33
C PRO A 428 -16.97 3.12 5.64
N LEU A 429 -17.23 2.26 6.65
CA LEU A 429 -17.77 2.71 7.94
C LEU A 429 -16.82 3.69 8.63
N ILE A 430 -15.52 3.38 8.67
CA ILE A 430 -14.54 4.21 9.34
C ILE A 430 -14.17 5.43 8.49
N ILE A 431 -13.98 5.26 7.18
CA ILE A 431 -13.68 6.38 6.28
C ILE A 431 -14.78 7.44 6.35
N LEU A 432 -16.03 7.05 6.11
CA LEU A 432 -17.14 7.99 6.07
C LEU A 432 -17.43 8.54 7.46
N GLY A 433 -17.43 7.69 8.50
CA GLY A 433 -17.68 8.11 9.88
C GLY A 433 -16.68 9.15 10.37
N PHE A 434 -15.38 8.92 10.17
CA PHE A 434 -14.35 9.88 10.61
C PHE A 434 -14.28 11.12 9.72
N THR A 435 -14.52 10.99 8.42
CA THR A 435 -14.68 12.15 7.53
C THR A 435 -15.83 13.04 8.00
N THR A 436 -16.99 12.46 8.35
CA THR A 436 -18.13 13.21 8.89
C THR A 436 -17.75 13.95 10.17
N ILE A 437 -17.08 13.30 11.11
CA ILE A 437 -16.65 13.93 12.37
C ILE A 437 -15.69 15.10 12.10
N ALA A 438 -14.70 14.93 11.23
CA ALA A 438 -13.74 15.99 10.91
C ALA A 438 -14.36 17.14 10.10
N ALA A 439 -15.36 16.87 9.26
CA ALA A 439 -16.03 17.88 8.46
C ALA A 439 -17.02 18.76 9.23
N ILE A 440 -17.35 18.44 10.49
CA ILE A 440 -18.28 19.22 11.31
C ILE A 440 -17.63 19.83 12.57
N LEU A 441 -16.53 19.25 13.05
CA LEU A 441 -15.85 19.74 14.24
C LEU A 441 -14.86 20.86 13.89
N PRO A 442 -14.79 21.94 14.69
CA PRO A 442 -13.83 23.03 14.46
C PRO A 442 -12.37 22.55 14.37
N ALA A 443 -12.00 21.55 15.17
CA ALA A 443 -10.65 20.98 15.17
C ALA A 443 -10.30 20.25 13.87
N GLY A 444 -11.29 19.67 13.18
CA GLY A 444 -11.09 19.08 11.85
C GLY A 444 -11.08 20.14 10.76
N LEU A 445 -12.03 21.07 10.79
CA LEU A 445 -12.13 22.16 9.80
C LEU A 445 -10.94 23.14 9.82
N ALA A 446 -10.12 23.15 10.87
CA ALA A 446 -8.89 23.93 10.91
C ALA A 446 -7.72 23.33 10.10
N GLY A 447 -7.83 22.07 9.66
CA GLY A 447 -6.78 21.35 8.94
C GLY A 447 -6.67 21.66 7.44
N PRO A 448 -7.76 21.65 6.66
CA PRO A 448 -7.72 21.83 5.20
C PRO A 448 -7.07 23.13 4.78
N LEU A 449 -6.25 23.06 3.74
CA LEU A 449 -5.63 24.24 3.13
C LEU A 449 -6.59 24.88 2.12
N ASN A 450 -7.24 24.03 1.32
CA ASN A 450 -8.13 24.46 0.25
C ASN A 450 -9.55 24.65 0.77
N LYS A 451 -10.31 25.49 0.07
CA LYS A 451 -11.72 25.77 0.38
C LYS A 451 -12.65 24.99 -0.54
N GLY A 452 -13.95 25.11 -0.28
CA GLY A 452 -14.99 24.50 -1.12
C GLY A 452 -14.93 22.97 -1.15
N PRO A 453 -15.38 22.33 -2.24
CA PRO A 453 -15.37 20.88 -2.41
C PRO A 453 -13.97 20.25 -2.34
N HIS A 454 -12.91 21.00 -2.71
CA HIS A 454 -11.54 20.53 -2.62
C HIS A 454 -11.08 20.37 -1.16
N GLY A 455 -11.41 21.32 -0.29
CA GLY A 455 -11.14 21.22 1.15
C GLY A 455 -11.84 20.03 1.82
N PHE A 456 -13.06 19.70 1.38
CA PHE A 456 -13.72 18.45 1.80
C PHE A 456 -12.95 17.21 1.29
N SER A 457 -12.45 17.27 0.05
CA SER A 457 -11.66 16.19 -0.54
C SER A 457 -10.34 15.96 0.20
N GLU A 458 -9.68 17.00 0.72
CA GLU A 458 -8.50 16.87 1.59
C GLU A 458 -8.79 16.05 2.86
N ILE A 459 -9.90 16.34 3.55
CA ILE A 459 -10.34 15.58 4.73
C ILE A 459 -10.66 14.14 4.34
N LEU A 460 -11.47 13.95 3.29
CA LEU A 460 -11.88 12.63 2.81
C LEU A 460 -10.67 11.79 2.40
N TYR A 461 -9.69 12.39 1.73
CA TYR A 461 -8.46 11.72 1.29
C TYR A 461 -7.64 11.25 2.48
N ALA A 462 -7.45 12.10 3.49
CA ALA A 462 -6.68 11.72 4.68
C ALA A 462 -7.25 10.48 5.38
N PHE A 463 -8.57 10.45 5.61
CA PHE A 463 -9.20 9.27 6.23
C PHE A 463 -9.27 8.07 5.29
N THR A 464 -9.50 8.30 4.00
CA THR A 464 -9.46 7.25 2.97
C THR A 464 -8.10 6.56 2.96
N SER A 465 -7.01 7.34 2.88
CA SER A 465 -5.64 6.85 2.91
C SER A 465 -5.27 6.17 4.22
N ALA A 466 -5.63 6.76 5.36
CA ALA A 466 -5.34 6.19 6.67
C ALA A 466 -6.03 4.82 6.87
N VAL A 467 -7.33 4.72 6.58
CA VAL A 467 -8.07 3.45 6.74
C VAL A 467 -7.66 2.42 5.68
N GLY A 468 -7.38 2.84 4.46
CA GLY A 468 -6.86 1.97 3.41
C GLY A 468 -5.42 1.52 3.64
N ASN A 469 -4.75 2.03 4.67
CA ASN A 469 -3.31 1.87 4.91
C ASN A 469 -2.45 2.26 3.69
N ASN A 470 -2.89 3.25 2.92
CA ASN A 470 -2.18 3.69 1.73
C ASN A 470 -0.94 4.50 2.07
N GLY A 471 -1.10 5.57 2.86
CA GLY A 471 0.00 6.47 3.23
C GLY A 471 0.08 7.76 2.44
N SER A 472 -0.42 7.79 1.20
CA SER A 472 -0.43 9.02 0.43
C SER A 472 -1.30 10.08 1.10
N ALA A 473 -0.99 11.34 0.86
CA ALA A 473 -1.81 12.45 1.30
C ALA A 473 -1.95 13.44 0.15
N PHE A 474 -3.01 14.23 0.20
CA PHE A 474 -3.05 15.48 -0.56
C PHE A 474 -1.93 16.42 -0.10
N ALA A 475 -1.63 16.42 1.21
CA ALA A 475 -0.54 17.18 1.84
C ALA A 475 -0.77 18.70 1.93
N GLY A 476 -1.91 19.22 1.47
CA GLY A 476 -2.43 20.52 1.93
C GLY A 476 -2.98 20.48 3.36
N LEU A 477 -3.66 19.37 3.73
CA LEU A 477 -4.19 19.16 5.07
C LEU A 477 -3.11 19.19 6.17
N THR A 478 -3.20 20.16 7.07
CA THR A 478 -2.34 20.22 8.27
C THR A 478 -2.78 19.19 9.31
N ALA A 479 -2.18 18.00 9.23
CA ALA A 479 -2.52 16.88 10.10
C ALA A 479 -1.70 16.78 11.40
N ASN A 480 -0.70 17.65 11.62
CA ASN A 480 0.11 17.62 12.84
C ASN A 480 -0.58 18.29 14.03
N THR A 481 -1.81 17.87 14.32
CA THR A 481 -2.59 18.30 15.48
C THR A 481 -2.92 17.10 16.35
N PRO A 482 -3.21 17.28 17.65
CA PRO A 482 -3.68 16.17 18.48
C PRO A 482 -4.92 15.48 17.92
N PHE A 483 -5.84 16.24 17.32
CA PHE A 483 -7.06 15.74 16.68
C PHE A 483 -6.76 14.79 15.52
N TYR A 484 -6.03 15.26 14.51
CA TYR A 484 -5.74 14.46 13.32
C TYR A 484 -4.80 13.30 13.63
N ASN A 485 -3.73 13.54 14.40
CA ASN A 485 -2.81 12.47 14.78
C ASN A 485 -3.52 11.35 15.54
N GLY A 486 -4.39 11.69 16.50
CA GLY A 486 -5.18 10.73 17.25
C GLY A 486 -6.16 9.95 16.37
N MET A 487 -7.00 10.66 15.61
CA MET A 487 -8.03 10.03 14.78
C MET A 487 -7.46 9.21 13.62
N LEU A 488 -6.46 9.72 12.90
CA LEU A 488 -5.80 8.99 11.82
C LEU A 488 -5.04 7.77 12.38
N GLY A 489 -4.44 7.90 13.57
CA GLY A 489 -3.84 6.77 14.29
C GLY A 489 -4.83 5.64 14.51
N VAL A 490 -5.99 5.94 15.08
CA VAL A 490 -7.06 4.96 15.28
C VAL A 490 -7.58 4.39 13.94
N ALA A 491 -7.73 5.24 12.93
CA ALA A 491 -8.19 4.86 11.60
C ALA A 491 -7.27 3.80 10.95
N MET A 492 -5.96 4.04 10.98
CA MET A 492 -4.94 3.12 10.45
C MET A 492 -4.96 1.77 11.18
N TRP A 493 -5.07 1.81 12.51
CA TRP A 493 -5.11 0.59 13.32
C TRP A 493 -6.32 -0.28 13.01
N ILE A 494 -7.51 0.34 12.93
CA ILE A 494 -8.74 -0.37 12.58
C ILE A 494 -8.67 -0.89 11.14
N GLY A 495 -8.28 -0.04 10.18
CA GLY A 495 -8.14 -0.40 8.76
C GLY A 495 -7.26 -1.63 8.55
N ARG A 496 -6.18 -1.76 9.32
CA ARG A 496 -5.27 -2.91 9.22
C ARG A 496 -5.81 -4.14 9.93
N PHE A 497 -5.95 -4.09 11.25
CA PHE A 497 -6.09 -5.30 12.06
C PHE A 497 -7.52 -5.84 12.11
N PHE A 498 -8.55 -4.99 11.95
CA PHE A 498 -9.94 -5.45 11.93
C PHE A 498 -10.30 -6.15 10.61
N ILE A 499 -9.52 -5.94 9.54
CA ILE A 499 -9.64 -6.69 8.28
C ILE A 499 -8.88 -8.03 8.38
N ILE A 500 -7.67 -8.01 8.97
CA ILE A 500 -6.82 -9.20 9.07
C ILE A 500 -7.44 -10.31 9.92
N ILE A 501 -8.08 -9.98 11.04
CA ILE A 501 -8.62 -10.98 11.97
C ILE A 501 -9.74 -11.84 11.32
N PRO A 502 -10.80 -11.25 10.71
CA PRO A 502 -11.80 -12.02 9.97
C PRO A 502 -11.19 -12.80 8.80
N MET A 503 -10.21 -12.23 8.11
CA MET A 503 -9.50 -12.90 7.01
C MET A 503 -8.78 -14.17 7.48
N LEU A 504 -8.05 -14.12 8.60
CA LEU A 504 -7.42 -15.31 9.19
C LEU A 504 -8.45 -16.34 9.67
N ALA A 505 -9.59 -15.89 10.21
CA ALA A 505 -10.68 -16.78 10.57
C ALA A 505 -11.28 -17.50 9.35
N ILE A 506 -11.39 -16.82 8.20
CA ILE A 506 -11.75 -17.43 6.92
C ILE A 506 -10.69 -18.44 6.50
N ALA A 507 -9.39 -18.08 6.55
CA ALA A 507 -8.31 -19.00 6.19
C ALA A 507 -8.37 -20.31 6.98
N GLY A 508 -8.54 -20.21 8.31
CA GLY A 508 -8.69 -21.38 9.18
C GLY A 508 -9.96 -22.18 8.90
N GLY A 509 -11.09 -21.51 8.61
CA GLY A 509 -12.34 -22.16 8.23
C GLY A 509 -12.21 -22.94 6.92
N LEU A 510 -11.61 -22.34 5.90
CA LEU A 510 -11.38 -22.97 4.60
C LEU A 510 -10.41 -24.14 4.67
N ALA A 511 -9.33 -24.04 5.46
CA ALA A 511 -8.34 -25.11 5.62
C ALA A 511 -8.97 -26.42 6.11
N ALA A 512 -9.93 -26.31 7.04
CA ALA A 512 -10.65 -27.45 7.61
C ALA A 512 -11.64 -28.11 6.64
N LYS A 513 -12.07 -27.43 5.56
CA LYS A 513 -13.05 -27.95 4.61
C LYS A 513 -12.47 -29.00 3.67
N ARG A 514 -13.33 -29.94 3.26
CA ARG A 514 -13.06 -30.88 2.15
C ARG A 514 -13.03 -30.14 0.82
N HIS A 515 -12.19 -30.62 -0.10
CA HIS A 515 -12.16 -30.15 -1.48
C HIS A 515 -13.21 -30.90 -2.30
N THR A 516 -14.02 -30.17 -3.05
CA THR A 516 -15.01 -30.72 -3.98
C THR A 516 -14.46 -30.61 -5.42
N PRO A 517 -14.41 -31.69 -6.20
CA PRO A 517 -14.03 -31.61 -7.61
C PRO A 517 -15.04 -30.78 -8.43
N GLU A 518 -14.55 -30.11 -9.48
CA GLU A 518 -15.42 -29.39 -10.42
C GLU A 518 -16.40 -30.36 -11.11
N GLY A 519 -17.68 -29.98 -11.17
CA GLY A 519 -18.73 -30.72 -11.86
C GLY A 519 -19.54 -29.81 -12.80
N ALA A 520 -20.58 -30.36 -13.43
CA ALA A 520 -21.41 -29.62 -14.39
C ALA A 520 -22.13 -28.39 -13.80
N GLY A 521 -22.33 -28.37 -12.47
CA GLY A 521 -22.93 -27.24 -11.75
C GLY A 521 -21.95 -26.23 -11.17
N SER A 522 -20.64 -26.44 -11.34
CA SER A 522 -19.61 -25.55 -10.82
C SER A 522 -19.48 -24.31 -11.71
N PHE A 523 -19.52 -23.12 -11.10
CA PHE A 523 -19.32 -21.88 -11.83
C PHE A 523 -17.83 -21.72 -12.20
N PRO A 524 -17.48 -21.47 -13.48
CA PRO A 524 -16.09 -21.33 -13.89
C PRO A 524 -15.49 -20.05 -13.31
N THR A 525 -14.56 -20.21 -12.36
CA THR A 525 -13.86 -19.10 -11.69
C THR A 525 -12.58 -18.70 -12.42
N THR A 526 -12.57 -18.89 -13.74
CA THR A 526 -11.49 -18.47 -14.64
C THR A 526 -12.09 -17.96 -15.95
N GLY A 527 -11.32 -17.18 -16.71
CA GLY A 527 -11.74 -16.65 -18.00
C GLY A 527 -12.52 -15.34 -17.93
N PRO A 528 -12.95 -14.80 -19.10
CA PRO A 528 -13.43 -13.43 -19.21
C PRO A 528 -14.69 -13.13 -18.40
N LEU A 529 -15.64 -14.06 -18.33
CA LEU A 529 -16.89 -13.88 -17.58
C LEU A 529 -16.62 -13.66 -16.08
N TRP A 530 -15.76 -14.50 -15.50
CA TRP A 530 -15.36 -14.39 -14.10
C TRP A 530 -14.57 -13.11 -13.83
N THR A 531 -13.63 -12.78 -14.71
CA THR A 531 -12.86 -11.52 -14.61
C THR A 531 -13.78 -10.31 -14.69
N GLY A 532 -14.75 -10.29 -15.60
CA GLY A 532 -15.74 -9.21 -15.73
C GLY A 532 -16.65 -9.11 -14.49
N LEU A 533 -17.10 -10.25 -13.94
CA LEU A 533 -17.88 -10.26 -12.71
C LEU A 533 -17.08 -9.72 -11.51
N LEU A 534 -15.82 -10.10 -11.36
CA LEU A 534 -14.94 -9.58 -10.31
C LEU A 534 -14.79 -8.06 -10.41
N VAL A 535 -14.51 -7.54 -11.61
CA VAL A 535 -14.43 -6.10 -11.86
C VAL A 535 -15.75 -5.41 -11.49
N GLY A 536 -16.88 -5.96 -11.93
CA GLY A 536 -18.21 -5.43 -11.62
C GLY A 536 -18.50 -5.40 -10.12
N ILE A 537 -18.22 -6.49 -9.40
CA ILE A 537 -18.46 -6.56 -7.95
C ILE A 537 -17.58 -5.58 -7.18
N VAL A 538 -16.30 -5.44 -7.55
CA VAL A 538 -15.39 -4.47 -6.94
C VAL A 538 -15.91 -3.04 -7.15
N LEU A 539 -16.34 -2.69 -8.37
CA LEU A 539 -16.86 -1.35 -8.66
C LEU A 539 -18.22 -1.08 -8.01
N VAL A 540 -19.12 -2.06 -7.97
CA VAL A 540 -20.46 -1.91 -7.40
C VAL A 540 -20.40 -1.85 -5.88
N VAL A 541 -19.70 -2.77 -5.24
CA VAL A 541 -19.65 -2.84 -3.76
C VAL A 541 -18.65 -1.81 -3.21
N GLY A 542 -17.47 -1.71 -3.81
CA GLY A 542 -16.47 -0.73 -3.40
C GLY A 542 -16.84 0.68 -3.85
N GLY A 543 -17.02 0.90 -5.15
CA GLY A 543 -17.17 2.23 -5.74
C GLY A 543 -18.48 2.94 -5.40
N LEU A 544 -19.64 2.26 -5.53
CA LEU A 544 -20.94 2.94 -5.29
C LEU A 544 -21.14 3.36 -3.83
N THR A 545 -20.45 2.70 -2.89
CA THR A 545 -20.51 3.07 -1.46
C THR A 545 -19.99 4.48 -1.21
N PHE A 546 -19.01 4.95 -2.00
CA PHE A 546 -18.40 6.28 -1.86
C PHE A 546 -18.95 7.30 -2.86
N LEU A 547 -19.86 6.92 -3.76
CA LEU A 547 -20.39 7.84 -4.77
C LEU A 547 -20.95 9.15 -4.16
N PRO A 548 -21.68 9.15 -3.02
CA PRO A 548 -22.15 10.39 -2.42
C PRO A 548 -21.03 11.32 -1.94
N SER A 549 -19.96 10.79 -1.33
CA SER A 549 -18.83 11.62 -0.89
C SER A 549 -17.99 12.10 -2.07
N LEU A 550 -17.82 11.27 -3.10
CA LEU A 550 -17.15 11.67 -4.35
C LEU A 550 -17.94 12.75 -5.10
N ALA A 551 -19.28 12.70 -5.05
CA ALA A 551 -20.16 13.71 -5.62
C ALA A 551 -19.94 15.08 -4.94
N LEU A 552 -19.83 15.10 -3.60
CA LEU A 552 -19.65 16.32 -2.81
C LEU A 552 -18.21 16.87 -2.81
N GLY A 553 -17.22 16.03 -3.12
CA GLY A 553 -15.82 16.42 -3.20
C GLY A 553 -15.37 16.64 -4.65
N PRO A 554 -14.60 15.71 -5.24
CA PRO A 554 -13.94 15.93 -6.53
C PRO A 554 -14.89 16.14 -7.71
N ILE A 555 -16.11 15.57 -7.71
CA ILE A 555 -17.05 15.79 -8.82
C ILE A 555 -17.60 17.22 -8.77
N ALA A 556 -17.99 17.70 -7.58
CA ALA A 556 -18.42 19.09 -7.40
C ALA A 556 -17.27 20.07 -7.70
N ASP A 557 -16.04 19.74 -7.30
CA ASP A 557 -14.84 20.51 -7.63
C ASP A 557 -14.61 20.61 -9.15
N HIS A 558 -14.70 19.49 -9.86
CA HIS A 558 -14.58 19.46 -11.31
C HIS A 558 -15.63 20.35 -11.99
N LEU A 559 -16.89 20.24 -11.57
CA LEU A 559 -17.98 21.04 -12.12
C LEU A 559 -17.81 22.52 -11.80
N ALA A 560 -17.33 22.90 -10.62
CA ALA A 560 -17.03 24.29 -10.27
C ALA A 560 -15.89 24.85 -11.15
N MET A 561 -14.79 24.09 -11.29
CA MET A 561 -13.62 24.47 -12.08
C MET A 561 -13.97 24.72 -13.56
N ILE A 562 -14.74 23.84 -14.21
CA ILE A 562 -15.10 24.02 -15.64
C ILE A 562 -16.04 25.22 -15.88
N HIS A 563 -16.77 25.67 -14.85
CA HIS A 563 -17.59 26.90 -14.90
C HIS A 563 -16.80 28.15 -14.46
N GLY A 564 -15.51 28.01 -14.16
CA GLY A 564 -14.64 29.12 -13.75
C GLY A 564 -14.85 29.62 -12.32
N GLN A 565 -15.49 28.82 -11.46
CA GLN A 565 -15.67 29.16 -10.05
C GLN A 565 -14.41 28.81 -9.25
N LEU A 566 -13.92 29.77 -8.46
CA LEU A 566 -12.75 29.65 -7.58
C LEU A 566 -13.20 29.84 -6.12
N PHE A 567 -12.44 29.31 -5.14
CA PHE A 567 -12.79 29.28 -3.72
C PHE A 567 -11.79 29.97 -2.80
#